data_AF-A0A535FSA2-F1
#
_entry.id   AF-A0A535FSA2-F1
#
_cell.length_a   1.000
_cell.length_b   1.000
_cell.length_c   1.000
_cell.angle_alpha   90.00
_cell.angle_beta   90.00
_cell.angle_gamma   90.00
#
_symmetry.space_group_name_H-M   'P 1'
#
loop_
_entity.id
_entity.type
_entity.pdbx_description
1 polymer ?
#
loop_
_entity_poly.entity_id
_entity_poly.type
_entity_poly.pdbx_seq_one_letter_code
_entity_poly.pdbx_strand_id
1 'polypeptide(L)'
;DCTNEHHNPSFGGTVVVDYNEVECGNLTTFGSKVAINGEVQGNVVAYNSDIVIAGTVDGNIELYGGNVILQSGSHIRGDIHLYGGHFTQGSDDRLDGSVIDRTRDLDWLINANGRFRFSIWSLLFWIVIGIGLARFFPEHMMLVRTTVVQKTRRSLVIGLLSITLAPPVLLVLVALVLSIPLAIMIGLILVVAWALGTATVGWLIGEYVMRKVAPQHNTRLVQIVVGLTVLVLAGSLPYIGWLIIIGTGLLGLGAVFLSRFGTRLYSQPKQPLPF
;
A
#
# COMPACT_ATOMS: atom_id res chain seq x y z
N ASP A 1 -8.79 -37.31 -46.70
CA ASP A 1 -9.72 -37.90 -45.72
C ASP A 1 -9.26 -37.53 -44.33
N CYS A 2 -10.17 -37.00 -43.51
CA CYS A 2 -9.92 -36.62 -42.12
C CYS A 2 -9.63 -37.89 -41.30
N THR A 3 -8.60 -37.85 -40.46
CA THR A 3 -8.25 -38.98 -39.58
C THR A 3 -8.81 -38.80 -38.17
N ASN A 4 -9.00 -37.57 -37.71
CA ASN A 4 -9.60 -37.25 -36.42
C ASN A 4 -10.40 -35.94 -36.47
N GLU A 5 -11.46 -35.89 -35.65
CA GLU A 5 -12.22 -34.68 -35.35
C GLU A 5 -12.17 -34.47 -33.82
N HIS A 6 -11.16 -33.76 -33.33
CA HIS A 6 -11.13 -33.38 -31.92
C HIS A 6 -12.15 -32.29 -31.59
N HIS A 7 -13.29 -32.67 -31.01
CA HIS A 7 -14.34 -31.73 -30.58
C HIS A 7 -14.13 -31.13 -29.18
N ASN A 8 -13.26 -31.71 -28.34
CA ASN A 8 -13.13 -31.33 -26.93
C ASN A 8 -11.75 -30.71 -26.63
N PRO A 9 -11.70 -29.65 -25.81
CA PRO A 9 -10.43 -29.06 -25.39
C PRO A 9 -9.60 -30.05 -24.56
N SER A 10 -8.29 -30.08 -24.83
CA SER A 10 -7.33 -30.91 -24.07
C SER A 10 -6.80 -30.17 -22.85
N PHE A 11 -6.71 -30.87 -21.71
CA PHE A 11 -6.28 -30.30 -20.42
C PHE A 11 -5.07 -31.04 -19.85
N GLY A 12 -3.96 -30.33 -19.64
CA GLY A 12 -2.81 -30.77 -18.84
C GLY A 12 -2.06 -32.00 -19.38
N GLY A 13 -2.21 -32.32 -20.67
CA GLY A 13 -1.69 -33.53 -21.30
C GLY A 13 -0.62 -33.25 -22.36
N THR A 14 -0.24 -34.30 -23.09
CA THR A 14 0.52 -34.18 -24.34
C THR A 14 -0.41 -34.49 -25.49
N VAL A 15 -0.51 -33.58 -26.46
CA VAL A 15 -1.27 -33.77 -27.70
C VAL A 15 -0.27 -33.89 -28.83
N VAL A 16 -0.37 -34.95 -29.62
CA VAL A 16 0.50 -35.18 -30.78
C VAL A 16 -0.41 -35.41 -31.97
N VAL A 17 -0.25 -34.57 -33.00
CA VAL A 17 -0.86 -34.77 -34.32
C VAL A 17 0.24 -35.36 -35.21
N ASP A 18 0.14 -36.64 -35.53
CA ASP A 18 1.20 -37.37 -36.24
C ASP A 18 1.24 -37.03 -37.75
N TYR A 19 2.31 -37.37 -38.48
CA TYR A 19 2.51 -36.96 -39.89
C TYR A 19 1.44 -37.49 -40.85
N ASN A 20 0.75 -38.57 -40.48
CA ASN A 20 -0.35 -39.17 -41.24
C ASN A 20 -1.72 -38.70 -40.76
N GLU A 21 -1.77 -37.77 -39.81
CA GLU A 21 -2.99 -37.28 -39.17
C GLU A 21 -3.39 -35.91 -39.72
N VAL A 22 -4.65 -35.80 -40.11
CA VAL A 22 -5.31 -34.56 -40.51
C VAL A 22 -6.45 -34.29 -39.54
N GLU A 23 -6.28 -33.25 -38.73
CA GLU A 23 -7.27 -32.74 -37.79
C GLU A 23 -8.23 -31.79 -38.49
N CYS A 24 -9.46 -32.25 -38.68
CA CYS A 24 -10.51 -31.48 -39.33
C CYS A 24 -11.28 -30.65 -38.30
N GLY A 25 -10.62 -29.62 -37.73
CA GLY A 25 -11.24 -28.75 -36.74
C GLY A 25 -10.28 -27.84 -36.00
N ASN A 26 -10.82 -27.15 -34.99
CA ASN A 26 -10.04 -26.28 -34.13
C ASN A 26 -9.41 -27.07 -32.99
N LEU A 27 -8.10 -26.94 -32.81
CA LEU A 27 -7.37 -27.56 -31.72
C LEU A 27 -7.28 -26.60 -30.53
N THR A 28 -8.06 -26.86 -29.47
CA THR A 28 -8.01 -26.06 -28.24
C THR A 28 -7.26 -26.79 -27.12
N THR A 29 -6.24 -26.18 -26.54
CA THR A 29 -5.41 -26.80 -25.48
C THR A 29 -5.18 -25.88 -24.28
N PHE A 30 -5.12 -26.46 -23.09
CA PHE A 30 -4.86 -25.77 -21.83
C PHE A 30 -3.71 -26.45 -21.07
N GLY A 31 -2.64 -25.71 -20.78
CA GLY A 31 -1.50 -26.18 -19.97
C GLY A 31 -0.82 -27.44 -20.50
N SER A 32 -0.80 -27.62 -21.83
CA SER A 32 -0.41 -28.89 -22.48
C SER A 32 0.89 -28.75 -23.27
N LYS A 33 1.51 -29.88 -23.61
CA LYS A 33 2.58 -29.95 -24.61
C LYS A 33 2.00 -30.44 -25.92
N VAL A 34 2.16 -29.66 -26.98
CA VAL A 34 1.51 -29.93 -28.27
C VAL A 34 2.59 -30.11 -29.33
N ALA A 35 2.58 -31.22 -30.05
CA ALA A 35 3.44 -31.47 -31.19
C ALA A 35 2.59 -31.69 -32.45
N ILE A 36 2.69 -30.79 -33.42
CA ILE A 36 1.93 -30.85 -34.67
C ILE A 36 2.88 -31.24 -35.80
N ASN A 37 2.92 -32.51 -36.15
CA ASN A 37 3.71 -33.04 -37.27
C ASN A 37 2.87 -33.22 -38.54
N GLY A 38 1.56 -33.45 -38.39
CA GLY A 38 0.59 -33.60 -39.49
C GLY A 38 -0.05 -32.28 -39.93
N GLU A 39 -1.33 -32.34 -40.29
CA GLU A 39 -2.10 -31.19 -40.78
C GLU A 39 -3.24 -30.83 -39.83
N VAL A 40 -3.39 -29.54 -39.51
CA VAL A 40 -4.54 -29.01 -38.77
C VAL A 40 -5.29 -28.03 -39.66
N GLN A 41 -6.51 -28.37 -40.03
CA GLN A 41 -7.30 -27.58 -40.99
C GLN A 41 -8.00 -26.37 -40.35
N GLY A 42 -8.10 -26.33 -39.02
CA GLY A 42 -8.71 -25.23 -38.28
C GLY A 42 -7.73 -24.38 -37.48
N ASN A 43 -8.26 -23.63 -36.53
CA ASN A 43 -7.49 -22.75 -35.66
C ASN A 43 -6.85 -23.52 -34.50
N VAL A 44 -5.64 -23.15 -34.12
CA VAL A 44 -4.95 -23.68 -32.94
C VAL A 44 -5.05 -22.63 -31.83
N VAL A 45 -5.83 -22.92 -30.79
CA VAL A 45 -5.99 -22.04 -29.62
C VAL A 45 -5.32 -22.68 -28.43
N ALA A 46 -4.35 -22.01 -27.83
CA ALA A 46 -3.52 -22.57 -26.78
C ALA A 46 -3.38 -21.61 -25.60
N TYR A 47 -3.70 -22.11 -24.40
CA TYR A 47 -3.55 -21.37 -23.15
C TYR A 47 -2.39 -21.95 -22.35
N ASN A 48 -1.36 -21.15 -22.08
CA ASN A 48 -0.18 -21.51 -21.29
C ASN A 48 0.42 -22.87 -21.68
N SER A 49 0.58 -23.11 -22.99
CA SER A 49 1.00 -24.40 -23.55
C SER A 49 2.30 -24.24 -24.36
N ASP A 50 3.07 -25.33 -24.45
CA ASP A 50 4.29 -25.39 -25.27
C ASP A 50 3.96 -26.12 -26.58
N ILE A 51 3.96 -25.40 -27.70
CA ILE A 51 3.60 -25.93 -29.02
C ILE A 51 4.84 -26.00 -29.89
N VAL A 52 5.06 -27.15 -30.51
CA VAL A 52 6.08 -27.38 -31.54
C VAL A 52 5.37 -27.77 -32.83
N ILE A 53 5.60 -27.04 -33.90
CA ILE A 53 4.92 -27.25 -35.19
C ILE A 53 5.97 -27.61 -36.24
N ALA A 54 5.89 -28.83 -36.78
CA ALA A 54 6.66 -29.29 -37.93
C ALA A 54 5.80 -29.46 -39.19
N GLY A 55 4.48 -29.60 -39.01
CA GLY A 55 3.51 -29.82 -40.09
C GLY A 55 2.84 -28.55 -40.60
N THR A 56 1.61 -28.70 -41.09
CA THR A 56 0.84 -27.61 -41.71
C THR A 56 -0.35 -27.19 -40.83
N VAL A 57 -0.56 -25.88 -40.67
CA VAL A 57 -1.74 -25.31 -40.00
C VAL A 57 -2.44 -24.34 -40.95
N ASP A 58 -3.68 -24.64 -41.31
CA ASP A 58 -4.43 -23.86 -42.28
C ASP A 58 -5.09 -22.63 -41.66
N GLY A 59 -5.48 -22.72 -40.39
CA GLY A 59 -6.11 -21.64 -39.64
C GLY A 59 -5.14 -20.73 -38.89
N ASN A 60 -5.70 -19.91 -38.00
CA ASN A 60 -4.95 -19.00 -37.15
C ASN A 60 -4.42 -19.72 -35.90
N ILE A 61 -3.29 -19.23 -35.39
CA ILE A 61 -2.71 -19.69 -34.12
C ILE A 61 -2.90 -18.60 -33.08
N GLU A 62 -3.67 -18.89 -32.03
CA GLU A 62 -3.92 -17.98 -30.92
C GLU A 62 -3.24 -18.52 -29.65
N LEU A 63 -2.18 -17.83 -29.20
CA LEU A 63 -1.43 -18.19 -28.00
C LEU A 63 -1.73 -17.23 -26.85
N TYR A 64 -2.31 -17.74 -25.79
CA TYR A 64 -2.55 -17.04 -24.53
C TYR A 64 -1.55 -17.53 -23.47
N GLY A 65 -0.33 -16.98 -23.52
CA GLY A 65 0.81 -17.42 -22.72
C GLY A 65 1.38 -18.78 -23.14
N GLY A 66 2.64 -19.06 -22.76
CA GLY A 66 3.38 -20.27 -23.17
C GLY A 66 4.37 -19.99 -24.30
N ASN A 67 4.74 -21.03 -25.05
CA ASN A 67 5.76 -20.94 -26.10
C ASN A 67 5.30 -21.63 -27.39
N VAL A 68 5.54 -21.00 -28.54
CA VAL A 68 5.33 -21.61 -29.87
C VAL A 68 6.67 -21.64 -30.61
N ILE A 69 7.04 -22.82 -31.10
CA ILE A 69 8.25 -23.05 -31.87
C ILE A 69 7.86 -23.63 -33.23
N LEU A 70 8.20 -22.91 -34.30
CA LEU A 70 8.08 -23.41 -35.66
C LEU A 70 9.36 -24.16 -36.02
N GLN A 71 9.21 -25.37 -36.53
CA GLN A 71 10.32 -26.19 -37.03
C GLN A 71 10.46 -26.04 -38.54
N SER A 72 11.61 -26.44 -39.06
CA SER A 72 11.91 -26.41 -40.49
C SER A 72 10.88 -27.20 -41.30
N GLY A 73 10.39 -26.59 -42.38
CA GLY A 73 9.35 -27.19 -43.23
C GLY A 73 7.92 -27.03 -42.72
N SER A 74 7.70 -26.35 -41.59
CA SER A 74 6.34 -26.02 -41.15
C SER A 74 5.71 -24.95 -42.05
N HIS A 75 4.39 -25.08 -42.25
CA HIS A 75 3.63 -24.17 -43.11
C HIS A 75 2.37 -23.68 -42.41
N ILE A 76 2.20 -22.37 -42.31
CA ILE A 76 1.06 -21.76 -41.62
C ILE A 76 0.41 -20.79 -42.57
N ARG A 77 -0.85 -21.06 -42.90
CA ARG A 77 -1.60 -20.23 -43.87
C ARG A 77 -2.30 -19.04 -43.21
N GLY A 78 -2.63 -19.15 -41.92
CA GLY A 78 -3.27 -18.09 -41.14
C GLY A 78 -2.32 -17.15 -40.40
N ASP A 79 -2.88 -16.32 -39.53
CA ASP A 79 -2.16 -15.38 -38.67
C ASP A 79 -1.76 -16.01 -37.33
N ILE A 80 -0.67 -15.50 -36.72
CA ILE A 80 -0.23 -15.89 -35.37
C ILE A 80 -0.48 -14.73 -34.41
N HIS A 81 -1.37 -14.93 -33.45
CA HIS A 81 -1.74 -13.97 -32.41
C HIS A 81 -1.10 -14.35 -31.08
N LEU A 82 -0.23 -13.49 -30.55
CA LEU A 82 0.46 -13.72 -29.27
C LEU A 82 -0.09 -12.79 -28.19
N TYR A 83 -0.62 -13.37 -27.12
CA TYR A 83 -1.11 -12.70 -25.92
C TYR A 83 -0.31 -13.17 -24.69
N GLY A 84 0.95 -12.74 -24.56
CA GLY A 84 1.74 -12.97 -23.33
C GLY A 84 2.67 -14.19 -23.33
N GLY A 85 3.23 -14.59 -24.48
CA GLY A 85 4.10 -15.76 -24.63
C GLY A 85 5.33 -15.50 -25.52
N HIS A 86 6.13 -16.53 -25.77
CA HIS A 86 7.29 -16.44 -26.66
C HIS A 86 7.06 -17.22 -27.95
N PHE A 87 7.43 -16.58 -29.06
CA PHE A 87 7.44 -17.20 -30.38
C PHE A 87 8.88 -17.34 -30.86
N THR A 88 9.25 -18.55 -31.30
CA THR A 88 10.55 -18.83 -31.91
C THR A 88 10.34 -19.34 -33.32
N GLN A 89 10.92 -18.63 -34.27
CA GLN A 89 10.86 -19.01 -35.68
C GLN A 89 12.00 -19.99 -36.01
N GLY A 90 11.67 -21.07 -36.72
CA GLY A 90 12.63 -22.05 -37.21
C GLY A 90 13.37 -21.57 -38.46
N SER A 91 14.40 -22.30 -38.88
CA SER A 91 15.03 -22.08 -40.18
C SER A 91 14.16 -22.71 -41.28
N ASP A 92 13.79 -21.95 -42.31
CA ASP A 92 13.05 -22.45 -43.49
C ASP A 92 11.59 -22.87 -43.21
N ASP A 93 10.87 -22.04 -42.45
CA ASP A 93 9.42 -22.12 -42.26
C ASP A 93 8.68 -21.21 -43.26
N ARG A 94 7.43 -21.55 -43.57
CA ARG A 94 6.60 -20.79 -44.51
C ARG A 94 5.33 -20.29 -43.84
N LEU A 95 5.35 -19.03 -43.39
CA LEU A 95 4.19 -18.32 -42.87
C LEU A 95 3.60 -17.42 -43.97
N ASP A 96 2.39 -17.71 -44.43
CA ASP A 96 1.69 -16.89 -45.42
C ASP A 96 0.98 -15.68 -44.77
N GLY A 97 0.61 -15.79 -43.50
CA GLY A 97 0.01 -14.72 -42.70
C GLY A 97 1.02 -13.81 -41.99
N SER A 98 0.55 -13.14 -40.93
CA SER A 98 1.33 -12.19 -40.14
C SER A 98 1.43 -12.60 -38.66
N VAL A 99 2.53 -12.21 -38.02
CA VAL A 99 2.70 -12.37 -36.56
C VAL A 99 2.26 -11.08 -35.85
N ILE A 100 1.16 -11.16 -35.11
CA ILE A 100 0.57 -10.07 -34.34
C ILE A 100 0.91 -10.30 -32.85
N ASP A 101 1.98 -9.66 -32.39
CA ASP A 101 2.38 -9.70 -30.99
C ASP A 101 1.71 -8.61 -30.16
N ARG A 102 0.72 -8.99 -29.35
CA ARG A 102 0.02 -8.12 -28.38
C ARG A 102 0.61 -8.20 -26.97
N THR A 103 1.70 -8.93 -26.77
CA THR A 103 2.36 -9.08 -25.46
C THR A 103 2.80 -7.73 -24.90
N ARG A 104 3.32 -6.84 -25.75
CA ARG A 104 3.74 -5.49 -25.36
C ARG A 104 2.58 -4.55 -24.97
N ASP A 105 1.40 -4.75 -25.55
CA ASP A 105 0.19 -3.98 -25.19
C ASP A 105 -0.40 -4.42 -23.83
N LEU A 106 -0.08 -5.64 -23.39
CA LEU A 106 -0.49 -6.20 -22.10
C LEU A 106 0.59 -6.04 -21.02
N ASP A 107 1.82 -5.69 -21.38
CA ASP A 107 2.92 -5.50 -20.43
C ASP A 107 2.63 -4.41 -19.38
N TRP A 108 1.86 -3.35 -19.69
CA TRP A 108 1.50 -2.35 -18.67
C TRP A 108 0.41 -2.84 -17.70
N LEU A 109 -0.40 -3.82 -18.10
CA LEU A 109 -1.41 -4.48 -17.25
C LEU A 109 -0.80 -5.63 -16.43
N ILE A 110 0.13 -6.38 -17.02
CA ILE A 110 0.66 -7.64 -16.47
C ILE A 110 2.06 -7.44 -15.86
N ASN A 111 2.85 -6.52 -16.39
CA ASN A 111 4.29 -6.39 -16.15
C ASN A 111 4.64 -5.06 -15.44
N ALA A 112 3.80 -4.66 -14.48
CA ALA A 112 4.20 -3.72 -13.44
C ALA A 112 5.20 -4.40 -12.47
N ASN A 113 6.41 -4.75 -12.94
CA ASN A 113 7.66 -5.04 -12.21
C ASN A 113 7.55 -5.60 -10.76
N GLY A 114 6.59 -6.50 -10.51
CA GLY A 114 6.23 -6.90 -9.15
C GLY A 114 5.15 -7.96 -9.06
N ARG A 115 5.55 -9.23 -9.18
CA ARG A 115 4.94 -10.35 -8.42
C ARG A 115 3.48 -10.72 -8.71
N PHE A 116 3.03 -10.82 -9.96
CA PHE A 116 1.90 -11.71 -10.29
C PHE A 116 2.39 -13.12 -10.69
N ARG A 117 3.35 -13.67 -9.93
CA ARG A 117 3.40 -15.12 -9.76
C ARG A 117 2.22 -15.44 -8.87
N PHE A 118 1.06 -15.79 -9.45
CA PHE A 118 -0.06 -16.37 -8.69
C PHE A 118 0.48 -17.62 -8.00
N SER A 119 1.06 -17.43 -6.82
CA SER A 119 1.67 -18.50 -6.07
C SER A 119 0.53 -19.40 -5.68
N ILE A 120 0.60 -20.68 -6.05
CA ILE A 120 -0.37 -21.69 -5.61
C ILE A 120 -0.59 -21.61 -4.08
N TRP A 121 0.44 -21.16 -3.35
CA TRP A 121 0.41 -20.82 -1.92
C TRP A 121 -0.60 -19.74 -1.52
N SER A 122 -0.84 -18.71 -2.33
CA SER A 122 -1.86 -17.68 -2.06
C SER A 122 -3.26 -18.28 -2.11
N LEU A 123 -3.53 -19.14 -3.10
CA LEU A 123 -4.82 -19.83 -3.20
C LEU A 123 -5.02 -20.78 -2.02
N LEU A 124 -4.01 -21.58 -1.68
CA LEU A 124 -4.06 -22.45 -0.50
C LEU A 124 -4.30 -21.65 0.78
N PHE A 125 -3.64 -20.51 0.93
CA PHE A 125 -3.84 -19.63 2.09
C PHE A 125 -5.29 -19.14 2.21
N TRP A 126 -5.87 -18.63 1.12
CA TRP A 126 -7.27 -18.18 1.12
C TRP A 126 -8.26 -19.31 1.37
N ILE A 127 -8.00 -20.51 0.83
CA ILE A 127 -8.82 -21.69 1.07
C ILE A 127 -8.76 -22.10 2.55
N VAL A 128 -7.56 -22.15 3.14
CA VAL A 128 -7.39 -22.49 4.57
C VAL A 128 -8.10 -21.47 5.46
N ILE A 129 -7.97 -20.17 5.16
CA ILE A 129 -8.71 -19.12 5.88
C ILE A 129 -10.22 -19.32 5.73
N GLY A 130 -10.70 -19.58 4.52
CA GLY A 130 -12.14 -19.80 4.26
C GLY A 130 -12.70 -20.98 5.05
N ILE A 131 -12.00 -22.11 5.04
CA ILE A 131 -12.36 -23.29 5.82
C ILE A 131 -12.28 -23.01 7.32
N GLY A 132 -11.24 -22.30 7.77
CA GLY A 132 -11.06 -21.91 9.17
C GLY A 132 -12.21 -21.04 9.68
N LEU A 133 -12.57 -19.99 8.94
CA LEU A 133 -13.71 -19.13 9.25
C LEU A 133 -15.01 -19.91 9.27
N ALA A 134 -15.25 -20.77 8.27
CA ALA A 134 -16.44 -21.62 8.20
C ALA A 134 -16.60 -22.52 9.43
N ARG A 135 -15.49 -23.01 9.97
CA ARG A 135 -15.49 -23.88 11.15
C ARG A 135 -15.61 -23.10 12.46
N PHE A 136 -14.98 -21.94 12.56
CA PHE A 136 -14.95 -21.15 13.79
C PHE A 136 -16.23 -20.33 13.99
N PHE A 137 -16.87 -19.91 12.91
CA PHE A 137 -18.03 -19.01 12.93
C PHE A 137 -19.15 -19.45 11.95
N PRO A 138 -19.64 -20.70 12.02
CA PRO A 138 -20.58 -21.24 11.03
C PRO A 138 -21.88 -20.45 10.93
N GLU A 139 -22.41 -19.93 12.04
CA GLU A 139 -23.64 -19.16 12.08
C GLU A 139 -23.52 -17.82 11.32
N HIS A 140 -22.39 -17.13 11.49
CA HIS A 140 -22.14 -15.85 10.81
C HIS A 140 -22.05 -16.04 9.29
N MET A 141 -21.42 -17.12 8.81
CA MET A 141 -21.36 -17.42 7.38
C MET A 141 -22.75 -17.71 6.80
N MET A 142 -23.60 -18.43 7.53
CA MET A 142 -24.96 -18.75 7.06
C MET A 142 -25.84 -17.50 6.95
N LEU A 143 -25.73 -16.56 7.90
CA LEU A 143 -26.45 -15.27 7.85
C LEU A 143 -25.99 -14.39 6.68
N VAL A 144 -24.68 -14.37 6.40
CA VAL A 144 -24.14 -13.65 5.23
C VAL A 144 -24.65 -14.30 3.95
N ARG A 145 -24.63 -15.63 3.84
CA ARG A 145 -25.10 -16.37 2.66
C ARG A 145 -26.57 -16.09 2.35
N THR A 146 -27.46 -16.14 3.35
CA THR A 146 -28.90 -15.85 3.14
C THR A 146 -29.12 -14.40 2.73
N THR A 147 -28.35 -13.46 3.27
CA THR A 147 -28.43 -12.04 2.89
C THR A 147 -27.97 -11.80 1.45
N VAL A 148 -26.89 -12.46 1.02
CA VAL A 148 -26.38 -12.37 -0.36
C VAL A 148 -27.41 -12.90 -1.36
N VAL A 149 -28.06 -14.03 -1.06
CA VAL A 149 -29.05 -14.65 -1.95
C VAL A 149 -30.37 -13.88 -1.96
N GLN A 150 -30.87 -13.45 -0.80
CA GLN A 150 -32.18 -12.80 -0.72
C GLN A 150 -32.15 -11.31 -1.09
N LYS A 151 -31.04 -10.62 -0.88
CA LYS A 151 -30.92 -9.15 -1.05
C LYS A 151 -29.70 -8.74 -1.87
N THR A 152 -29.39 -9.47 -2.95
CA THR A 152 -28.20 -9.25 -3.80
C THR A 152 -28.01 -7.79 -4.22
N ARG A 153 -29.08 -7.12 -4.71
CA ARG A 153 -28.99 -5.71 -5.16
C ARG A 153 -28.60 -4.75 -4.04
N ARG A 154 -29.18 -4.90 -2.85
CA ARG A 154 -28.85 -4.03 -1.70
C ARG A 154 -27.47 -4.35 -1.15
N SER A 155 -27.08 -5.63 -1.11
CA SER A 155 -25.75 -6.05 -0.69
C SER A 155 -24.66 -5.49 -1.62
N LEU A 156 -24.93 -5.43 -2.92
CA LEU A 156 -23.98 -4.89 -3.90
C LEU A 156 -23.82 -3.36 -3.73
N VAL A 157 -24.91 -2.63 -3.53
CA VAL A 157 -24.86 -1.17 -3.29
C VAL A 157 -24.14 -0.86 -1.99
N ILE A 158 -24.44 -1.58 -0.90
CA ILE A 158 -23.76 -1.36 0.39
C ILE A 158 -22.29 -1.76 0.30
N GLY A 159 -21.97 -2.86 -0.40
CA GLY A 159 -20.59 -3.27 -0.67
C GLY A 159 -19.82 -2.20 -1.43
N LEU A 160 -20.40 -1.65 -2.51
CA LEU A 160 -19.80 -0.57 -3.28
C LEU A 160 -19.64 0.71 -2.45
N LEU A 161 -20.66 1.08 -1.68
CA LEU A 161 -20.58 2.22 -0.76
C LEU A 161 -19.44 2.01 0.25
N SER A 162 -19.31 0.80 0.80
CA SER A 162 -18.28 0.47 1.78
C SER A 162 -16.87 0.54 1.18
N ILE A 163 -16.66 0.05 -0.04
CA ILE A 163 -15.32 0.07 -0.66
C ILE A 163 -14.91 1.48 -1.07
N THR A 164 -15.88 2.33 -1.44
CA THR A 164 -15.62 3.75 -1.76
C THR A 164 -15.42 4.59 -0.49
N LEU A 165 -16.17 4.31 0.58
CA LEU A 165 -16.12 5.09 1.82
C LEU A 165 -15.03 4.62 2.79
N ALA A 166 -14.59 3.36 2.71
CA ALA A 166 -13.56 2.83 3.60
C ALA A 166 -12.23 3.58 3.50
N PRO A 167 -11.68 3.90 2.30
CA PRO A 167 -10.43 4.65 2.19
C PRO A 167 -10.45 6.03 2.87
N PRO A 168 -11.43 6.93 2.64
CA PRO A 168 -11.44 8.23 3.31
C PRO A 168 -11.67 8.09 4.82
N VAL A 169 -12.51 7.15 5.27
CA VAL A 169 -12.71 6.89 6.71
C VAL A 169 -11.41 6.41 7.36
N LEU A 170 -10.69 5.49 6.72
CA LEU A 170 -9.40 5.00 7.19
C LEU A 170 -8.37 6.13 7.27
N LEU A 171 -8.33 7.01 6.27
CA LEU A 171 -7.41 8.16 6.25
C LEU A 171 -7.68 9.11 7.43
N VAL A 172 -8.96 9.43 7.69
CA VAL A 172 -9.35 10.25 8.85
C VAL A 172 -8.95 9.58 10.16
N LEU A 173 -9.20 8.27 10.30
CA LEU A 173 -8.79 7.51 11.49
C LEU A 173 -7.28 7.53 11.70
N VAL A 174 -6.49 7.32 10.64
CA VAL A 174 -5.02 7.40 10.71
C VAL A 174 -4.57 8.80 11.11
N ALA A 175 -5.16 9.85 10.51
CA ALA A 175 -4.83 11.24 10.85
C ALA A 175 -5.13 11.57 12.33
N LEU A 176 -6.24 11.07 12.88
CA LEU A 176 -6.57 11.20 14.30
C LEU A 176 -5.55 10.48 15.19
N VAL A 177 -5.19 9.25 14.86
CA VAL A 177 -4.22 8.45 15.63
C VAL A 177 -2.84 9.11 15.65
N LEU A 178 -2.38 9.64 14.51
CA LEU A 178 -1.10 10.34 14.40
C LEU A 178 -1.07 11.67 15.16
N SER A 179 -2.23 12.31 15.37
CA SER A 179 -2.33 13.58 16.08
C SER A 179 -2.11 13.43 17.59
N ILE A 180 -2.42 12.27 18.18
CA ILE A 180 -2.28 12.01 19.62
C ILE A 180 -0.82 12.14 20.11
N PRO A 181 0.19 11.42 19.55
CA PRO A 181 1.57 11.54 20.00
C PRO A 181 2.13 12.95 19.78
N LEU A 182 1.74 13.63 18.68
CA LEU A 182 2.13 15.00 18.42
C LEU A 182 1.57 15.97 19.47
N ALA A 183 0.29 15.79 19.87
CA ALA A 183 -0.34 16.59 20.91
C ALA A 183 0.36 16.41 22.28
N ILE A 184 0.76 15.19 22.63
CA ILE A 184 1.53 14.91 23.85
C ILE A 184 2.87 15.65 23.83
N MET A 185 3.60 15.61 22.71
CA MET A 185 4.89 16.29 22.57
C MET A 185 4.75 17.81 22.70
N ILE A 186 3.76 18.41 22.04
CA ILE A 186 3.48 19.85 22.14
C ILE A 186 3.07 20.22 23.58
N GLY A 187 2.23 19.40 24.21
CA GLY A 187 1.84 19.58 25.61
C GLY A 187 3.04 19.58 26.56
N LEU A 188 3.98 18.65 26.39
CA LEU A 188 5.20 18.59 27.19
C LEU A 188 6.06 19.84 27.01
N ILE A 189 6.25 20.30 25.76
CA ILE A 189 6.99 21.52 25.45
C ILE A 189 6.35 22.74 26.14
N LEU A 190 5.01 22.82 26.11
CA LEU A 190 4.27 23.92 26.71
C LEU A 190 4.37 23.93 28.25
N VAL A 191 4.36 22.75 28.90
CA VAL A 191 4.59 22.61 30.34
C VAL A 191 6.00 23.08 30.72
N VAL A 192 7.02 22.65 29.96
CA VAL A 192 8.41 23.10 30.19
C VAL A 192 8.51 24.61 29.98
N ALA A 193 7.88 25.16 28.94
CA ALA A 193 7.86 26.60 28.69
C ALA A 193 7.21 27.38 29.84
N TRP A 194 6.09 26.89 30.37
CA TRP A 194 5.42 27.49 31.53
C TRP A 194 6.31 27.47 32.76
N ALA A 195 6.95 26.34 33.05
CA ALA A 195 7.86 26.19 34.19
C ALA A 195 9.06 27.15 34.10
N LEU A 196 9.71 27.24 32.93
CA LEU A 196 10.80 28.18 32.68
C LEU A 196 10.35 29.64 32.81
N GLY A 197 9.18 29.95 32.27
CA GLY A 197 8.59 31.28 32.33
C GLY A 197 8.32 31.74 33.77
N THR A 198 7.60 30.90 34.54
CA THR A 198 7.29 31.19 35.95
C THR A 198 8.55 31.26 36.81
N ALA A 199 9.55 30.40 36.58
CA ALA A 199 10.84 30.47 37.26
C ALA A 199 11.58 31.78 36.96
N THR A 200 11.51 32.28 35.72
CA THR A 200 12.14 33.55 35.32
C THR A 200 11.44 34.75 35.97
N VAL A 201 10.10 34.77 36.00
CA VAL A 201 9.35 35.83 36.69
C VAL A 201 9.60 35.79 38.20
N GLY A 202 9.62 34.59 38.79
CA GLY A 202 10.00 34.39 40.19
C GLY A 202 11.40 34.93 40.47
N TRP A 203 12.39 34.59 39.64
CA TRP A 203 13.75 35.11 39.76
C TRP A 203 13.78 36.65 39.77
N LEU A 204 13.04 37.28 38.87
CA LEU A 204 13.00 38.74 38.74
C LEU A 204 12.38 39.42 39.98
N ILE A 205 11.32 38.82 40.55
CA ILE A 205 10.70 39.29 41.80
C ILE A 205 11.66 39.07 42.98
N GLY A 206 12.31 37.91 43.04
CA GLY A 206 13.26 37.57 44.10
C GLY A 206 14.49 38.46 44.12
N GLU A 207 15.03 38.82 42.95
CA GLU A 207 16.11 39.79 42.81
C GLU A 207 15.68 41.17 43.32
N TYR A 208 14.48 41.63 42.97
CA TYR A 208 13.94 42.91 43.44
C TYR A 208 13.80 42.95 44.97
N VAL A 209 13.34 41.86 45.58
CA VAL A 209 13.17 41.73 47.04
C VAL A 209 14.53 41.64 47.74
N MET A 210 15.44 40.78 47.28
CA MET A 210 16.72 40.55 47.95
C MET A 210 17.68 41.73 47.86
N ARG A 211 17.64 42.49 46.76
CA ARG A 211 18.39 43.77 46.66
C ARG A 211 17.96 44.79 47.71
N LYS A 212 16.70 44.77 48.16
CA LYS A 212 16.19 45.70 49.19
C LYS A 212 16.38 45.20 50.62
N VAL A 213 16.26 43.90 50.85
CA VAL A 213 16.21 43.34 52.22
C VAL A 213 17.58 42.86 52.71
N ALA A 214 18.34 42.14 51.87
CA ALA A 214 19.56 41.48 52.31
C ALA A 214 20.62 41.39 51.18
N PRO A 215 21.26 42.51 50.81
CA PRO A 215 22.22 42.55 49.69
C PRO A 215 23.47 41.68 49.88
N GLN A 216 23.80 41.27 51.12
CA GLN A 216 25.01 40.50 51.43
C GLN A 216 24.89 38.98 51.13
N HIS A 217 23.68 38.42 50.99
CA HIS A 217 23.45 36.97 50.72
C HIS A 217 22.85 36.72 49.33
N ASN A 218 23.11 37.62 48.38
CA ASN A 218 22.45 37.68 47.07
C ASN A 218 23.00 36.65 46.06
N THR A 219 22.85 35.36 46.35
CA THR A 219 23.18 34.29 45.40
C THR A 219 21.99 33.94 44.50
N ARG A 220 22.26 33.51 43.26
CA ARG A 220 21.24 33.21 42.24
C ARG A 220 20.18 32.21 42.71
N LEU A 221 20.60 31.19 43.45
CA LEU A 221 19.69 30.16 43.99
C LEU A 221 18.73 30.75 45.03
N VAL A 222 19.22 31.63 45.91
CA VAL A 222 18.39 32.28 46.94
C VAL A 222 17.36 33.21 46.30
N GLN A 223 17.73 33.95 45.25
CA GLN A 223 16.79 34.80 44.53
C GLN A 223 15.61 34.01 43.93
N ILE A 224 15.89 32.88 43.26
CA ILE A 224 14.84 32.04 42.67
C ILE A 224 13.93 31.48 43.77
N VAL A 225 14.49 30.92 44.84
CA VAL A 225 13.71 30.32 45.93
C VAL A 225 12.81 31.36 46.60
N VAL A 226 13.36 32.53 46.92
CA VAL A 226 12.60 33.61 47.58
C VAL A 226 11.49 34.12 46.67
N GLY A 227 11.81 34.41 45.41
CA GLY A 227 10.85 34.93 44.45
C GLY A 227 9.73 33.93 44.16
N LEU A 228 10.05 32.64 44.00
CA LEU A 228 9.05 31.59 43.82
C LEU A 228 8.18 31.42 45.07
N THR A 229 8.77 31.50 46.27
CA THR A 229 8.04 31.42 47.54
C THR A 229 7.03 32.57 47.65
N VAL A 230 7.45 33.80 47.34
CA VAL A 230 6.55 34.96 47.31
C VAL A 230 5.43 34.76 46.29
N LEU A 231 5.73 34.21 45.12
CA LEU A 231 4.75 33.98 44.06
C LEU A 231 3.71 32.92 44.45
N VAL A 232 4.15 31.83 45.09
CA VAL A 232 3.26 30.77 45.59
C VAL A 232 2.39 31.28 46.73
N LEU A 233 2.96 32.05 47.67
CA LEU A 233 2.21 32.68 48.75
C LEU A 233 1.16 33.66 48.22
N ALA A 234 1.52 34.50 47.26
CA ALA A 234 0.60 35.42 46.60
C ALA A 234 -0.49 34.66 45.81
N GLY A 235 -0.12 33.56 45.15
CA GLY A 235 -1.04 32.66 44.45
C GLY A 235 -1.99 31.89 45.37
N SER A 236 -1.67 31.74 46.65
CA SER A 236 -2.52 31.06 47.64
C SER A 236 -3.68 31.93 48.15
N LEU A 237 -3.72 33.22 47.82
CA LEU A 237 -4.80 34.10 48.23
C LEU A 237 -6.12 33.69 47.56
N PRO A 238 -7.21 33.43 48.32
CA PRO A 238 -8.51 33.16 47.74
C PRO A 238 -8.96 34.36 46.88
N TYR A 239 -9.62 34.08 45.75
CA TYR A 239 -10.11 35.03 44.73
C TYR A 239 -9.06 35.74 43.85
N ILE A 240 -7.88 36.10 44.35
CA ILE A 240 -6.88 36.87 43.57
C ILE A 240 -5.76 35.96 43.04
N GLY A 241 -5.49 34.86 43.73
CA GLY A 241 -4.38 33.97 43.42
C GLY A 241 -4.38 33.40 41.99
N TRP A 242 -5.55 32.97 41.49
CA TRP A 242 -5.67 32.45 40.12
C TRP A 242 -5.29 33.49 39.06
N LEU A 243 -5.60 34.77 39.30
CA LEU A 243 -5.30 35.86 38.37
C LEU A 243 -3.80 36.18 38.36
N ILE A 244 -3.14 36.11 39.52
CA ILE A 244 -1.68 36.24 39.63
C ILE A 244 -0.97 35.08 38.92
N ILE A 245 -1.44 33.85 39.11
CA ILE A 245 -0.87 32.65 38.49
C ILE A 245 -1.02 32.69 36.96
N ILE A 246 -2.21 33.05 36.45
CA ILE A 246 -2.45 33.20 35.01
C ILE A 246 -1.60 34.34 34.44
N GLY A 247 -1.57 35.50 35.10
CA GLY A 247 -0.78 36.65 34.65
C GLY A 247 0.72 36.32 34.58
N THR A 248 1.25 35.69 35.62
CA THR A 248 2.65 35.25 35.68
C THR A 248 2.94 34.16 34.65
N GLY A 249 2.01 33.22 34.46
CA GLY A 249 2.08 32.18 33.45
C GLY A 249 2.13 32.74 32.03
N LEU A 250 1.24 33.68 31.68
CA LEU A 250 1.23 34.33 30.37
C LEU A 250 2.51 35.14 30.12
N LEU A 251 2.95 35.93 31.09
CA LEU A 251 4.18 36.73 30.98
C LEU A 251 5.41 35.83 30.81
N GLY A 252 5.50 34.79 31.63
CA GLY A 252 6.59 33.82 31.57
C GLY A 252 6.60 33.05 30.26
N LEU A 253 5.46 32.51 29.84
CA LEU A 253 5.32 31.74 28.60
C LEU A 253 5.61 32.63 27.38
N GLY A 254 5.10 33.86 27.36
CA GLY A 254 5.42 34.87 26.35
C GLY A 254 6.92 35.14 26.24
N ALA A 255 7.61 35.33 27.38
CA ALA A 255 9.06 35.56 27.40
C ALA A 255 9.87 34.35 26.88
N VAL A 256 9.43 33.12 27.18
CA VAL A 256 10.06 31.90 26.67
C VAL A 256 9.89 31.76 25.16
N PHE A 257 8.70 32.02 24.62
CA PHE A 257 8.48 32.00 23.17
C PHE A 257 9.26 33.12 22.45
N LEU A 258 9.28 34.33 23.00
CA LEU A 258 9.99 35.47 22.40
C LEU A 258 11.51 35.28 22.38
N SER A 259 12.06 34.66 23.43
CA SER A 259 13.49 34.30 23.51
C SER A 259 13.85 33.00 22.77
N ARG A 260 12.86 32.33 22.15
CA ARG A 260 13.00 30.99 21.53
C ARG A 260 13.65 29.99 22.49
N PHE A 261 13.06 29.82 23.68
CA PHE A 261 13.61 28.99 24.76
C PHE A 261 15.02 29.45 25.21
N GLY A 262 15.29 30.75 25.19
CA GLY A 262 16.58 31.33 25.60
C GLY A 262 17.71 31.24 24.57
N THR A 263 17.42 30.80 23.33
CA THR A 263 18.43 30.64 22.27
C THR A 263 18.71 31.91 21.46
N ARG A 264 17.89 32.96 21.59
CA ARG A 264 18.15 34.28 20.98
C ARG A 264 17.87 35.42 21.95
N LEU A 265 18.80 36.39 21.98
CA LEU A 265 18.58 37.70 22.60
C LEU A 265 17.62 38.50 21.70
N TYR A 266 16.46 38.87 22.24
CA TYR A 266 15.44 39.62 21.51
C TYR A 266 15.88 41.06 21.18
N SER A 267 16.85 41.60 21.92
CA SER A 267 17.51 42.88 21.65
C SER A 267 18.90 42.91 22.30
N GLN A 268 19.89 43.53 21.64
CA GLN A 268 21.21 43.73 22.23
C GLN A 268 21.06 44.56 23.52
N PRO A 269 21.49 44.05 24.69
CA PRO A 269 21.37 44.80 25.93
C PRO A 269 22.25 46.05 25.86
N LYS A 270 21.69 47.21 26.21
CA LYS A 270 22.42 48.49 26.24
C LYS A 270 23.56 48.52 27.28
N GLN A 271 23.63 47.54 28.17
CA GLN A 271 24.71 47.36 29.15
C GLN A 271 25.06 45.87 29.28
N PRO A 272 26.35 45.52 29.46
CA PRO A 272 26.79 44.13 29.60
C PRO A 272 26.21 43.50 30.87
N LEU A 273 25.77 42.24 30.73
CA LEU A 273 25.23 41.44 31.82
C LEU A 273 26.30 41.27 32.92
N PRO A 274 25.98 41.53 34.20
CA PRO A 274 26.86 41.14 35.29
C PRO A 274 26.88 39.60 35.35
N PHE A 275 28.03 39.01 35.03
CA PHE A 275 28.31 37.59 35.16
C PHE A 275 28.56 37.21 36.61
#